data_AF-A0A660QHZ3-F1
#
_entry.id   AF-A0A660QHZ3-F1
#
_cell.length_a   1.000
_cell.length_b   1.000
_cell.length_c   1.000
_cell.angle_alpha   90.00
_cell.angle_beta   90.00
_cell.angle_gamma   90.00
#
_symmetry.space_group_name_H-M   'P 1'
#
loop_
_entity.id
_entity.type
_entity.pdbx_description
1 polymer ?
#
loop_
_entity_poly.entity_id
_entity_poly.type
_entity_poly.pdbx_seq_one_letter_code
_entity_poly.pdbx_strand_id
1 'polypeptide(L)'
;MKGSVTILDGHQTIGGNKVLINHPSGVNLLLDFGMNFKRKGELFDEFLRMRTQAGLSDYLISGLLPPYKDFYRSDLVEITPENLWMDTGVSPEYTVISHAHLDHMGMVGFLREDMKLILTKETLAIMKAIETTGFS
;
A
#
# COMPACT_ATOMS: atom_id res chain seq x y z
N MET A 1 8.67 -20.46 -16.71
CA MET A 1 8.72 -19.79 -15.39
C MET A 1 7.47 -20.13 -14.61
N LYS A 2 7.54 -20.19 -13.27
CA LYS A 2 6.36 -20.34 -12.40
C LYS A 2 5.99 -18.97 -11.83
N GLY A 3 4.71 -18.72 -11.66
CA GLY A 3 4.24 -17.52 -10.96
C GLY A 3 4.44 -17.66 -9.46
N SER A 4 4.30 -16.56 -8.74
CA SER A 4 4.32 -16.56 -7.27
C SER A 4 3.24 -15.64 -6.71
N VAL A 5 2.81 -15.98 -5.49
CA VAL A 5 1.91 -15.17 -4.68
C VAL A 5 2.62 -14.91 -3.36
N THR A 6 2.81 -13.64 -3.03
CA THR A 6 3.45 -13.20 -1.80
C THR A 6 2.44 -12.38 -0.99
N ILE A 7 2.14 -12.83 0.22
CA ILE A 7 1.27 -12.08 1.13
C ILE A 7 2.13 -11.06 1.87
N LEU A 8 1.92 -9.78 1.57
CA LEU A 8 2.71 -8.69 2.14
C LEU A 8 2.13 -8.21 3.48
N ASP A 9 0.81 -8.31 3.64
CA ASP A 9 0.08 -7.92 4.85
C ASP A 9 -1.32 -8.58 4.86
N GLY A 10 -2.06 -8.50 5.97
CA GLY A 10 -3.43 -9.01 6.08
C GLY A 10 -3.57 -10.50 6.44
N HIS A 11 -2.48 -11.28 6.47
CA HIS A 11 -2.55 -12.73 6.74
C HIS A 11 -2.90 -13.12 8.19
N GLN A 12 -2.79 -12.20 9.15
CA GLN A 12 -3.06 -12.42 10.57
C GLN A 12 -4.06 -11.41 11.16
N THR A 13 -4.72 -10.64 10.30
CA THR A 13 -5.58 -9.52 10.71
C THR A 13 -6.84 -9.46 9.87
N ILE A 14 -7.90 -8.86 10.42
CA ILE A 14 -9.03 -8.42 9.61
C ILE A 14 -8.59 -7.09 9.00
N GLY A 15 -8.40 -7.09 7.68
CA GLY A 15 -7.99 -5.90 6.94
C GLY A 15 -6.48 -5.69 6.83
N GLY A 16 -6.08 -4.71 6.01
CA GLY A 16 -4.69 -4.43 5.66
C GLY A 16 -4.21 -5.13 4.40
N ASN A 17 -5.13 -5.62 3.58
CA ASN A 17 -4.87 -6.51 2.46
C ASN A 17 -3.84 -5.92 1.48
N LYS A 18 -2.75 -6.66 1.29
CA LYS A 18 -1.68 -6.39 0.32
C LYS A 18 -1.13 -7.73 -0.16
N VAL A 19 -1.38 -8.08 -1.40
CA VAL A 19 -0.85 -9.32 -1.99
C VAL A 19 -0.13 -8.98 -3.29
N LEU A 20 1.11 -9.44 -3.41
CA LEU A 20 1.87 -9.34 -4.64
C LEU A 20 1.72 -10.63 -5.43
N ILE A 21 1.39 -10.49 -6.72
CA ILE A 21 1.24 -11.59 -7.66
C ILE A 21 2.24 -11.36 -8.80
N ASN A 22 3.16 -12.31 -8.99
CA ASN A 22 4.10 -12.31 -10.10
C ASN A 22 3.67 -13.37 -11.11
N HIS A 23 3.37 -12.95 -12.34
CA HIS A 23 2.95 -13.85 -13.41
C HIS A 23 4.17 -14.35 -14.21
N PRO A 24 4.18 -15.61 -14.70
CA PRO A 24 5.25 -16.14 -15.54
C PRO A 24 5.59 -15.32 -16.81
N SER A 25 4.69 -14.46 -17.26
CA SER A 25 4.92 -13.57 -18.41
C SER A 25 5.75 -12.33 -18.08
N GLY A 26 6.13 -12.14 -16.81
CA GLY A 26 6.86 -10.96 -16.33
C GLY A 26 5.97 -9.82 -15.85
N VAL A 27 4.64 -9.99 -15.85
CA VAL A 27 3.70 -8.99 -15.32
C VAL A 27 3.58 -9.17 -13.81
N ASN A 28 3.79 -8.09 -13.07
CA ASN A 28 3.64 -8.06 -11.62
C ASN A 28 2.46 -7.14 -11.25
N LEU A 29 1.61 -7.61 -10.34
CA LEU A 29 0.47 -6.84 -9.88
C LEU A 29 0.26 -6.95 -8.37
N LEU A 30 -0.31 -5.92 -7.80
CA LEU A 30 -0.82 -5.90 -6.44
C LEU A 30 -2.32 -6.20 -6.44
N LEU A 31 -2.77 -7.00 -5.50
CA LEU A 31 -4.17 -7.13 -5.14
C LEU A 31 -4.37 -6.42 -3.80
N ASP A 32 -5.17 -5.36 -3.86
CA ASP A 32 -5.40 -4.38 -2.81
C ASP A 32 -4.14 -3.66 -2.31
N PHE A 33 -4.35 -2.54 -1.64
CA PHE A 33 -3.30 -1.83 -0.93
C PHE A 33 -3.91 -1.12 0.28
N GLY A 34 -4.35 -1.93 1.25
CA GLY A 34 -5.20 -1.50 2.36
C GLY A 34 -4.49 -1.09 3.65
N MET A 35 -5.20 -0.38 4.53
CA MET A 35 -4.73 -0.01 5.86
C MET A 35 -4.91 -1.16 6.87
N ASN A 36 -3.83 -1.58 7.53
CA ASN A 36 -3.91 -2.53 8.63
C ASN A 36 -4.30 -1.80 9.93
N PHE A 37 -5.60 -1.79 10.24
CA PHE A 37 -6.14 -1.08 11.41
C PHE A 37 -5.64 -1.63 12.75
N LYS A 38 -5.43 -2.94 12.85
CA LYS A 38 -4.91 -3.57 14.07
C LYS A 38 -3.51 -3.04 14.37
N ARG A 39 -2.61 -3.12 13.39
CA ARG A 39 -1.23 -2.65 13.50
C ARG A 39 -1.13 -1.14 13.72
N LYS A 40 -2.01 -0.36 13.07
CA LYS A 40 -2.11 1.08 13.31
C LYS A 40 -2.48 1.37 14.78
N GLY A 41 -3.48 0.67 15.30
CA GLY A 41 -3.94 0.85 16.69
C GLY A 41 -2.91 0.43 17.74
N GLU A 42 -2.08 -0.58 17.47
CA GLU A 42 -1.03 -1.02 18.39
C GLU A 42 0.12 0.00 18.56
N LEU A 43 0.33 0.88 17.57
CA LEU A 43 1.51 1.74 17.50
C LEU A 43 1.21 3.24 17.54
N PHE A 44 0.01 3.64 17.10
CA PHE A 44 -0.38 5.04 16.93
C PHE A 44 -1.70 5.36 17.67
N ASP A 45 -1.90 4.73 18.82
CA ASP A 45 -3.01 5.07 19.73
C ASP A 45 -2.91 6.53 20.21
N GLU A 46 -4.02 7.11 20.71
CA GLU A 46 -4.40 8.52 20.95
C GLU A 46 -3.32 9.63 21.06
N PHE A 47 -2.09 9.33 21.46
CA PHE A 47 -0.99 10.28 21.68
C PHE A 47 0.15 10.21 20.65
N LEU A 48 0.31 9.10 19.92
CA LEU A 48 1.36 8.92 18.91
C LEU A 48 0.80 9.17 17.51
N ARG A 49 1.29 10.22 16.85
CA ARG A 49 0.94 10.55 15.46
C ARG A 49 2.11 10.27 14.53
N MET A 50 1.81 9.80 13.32
CA MET A 50 2.80 9.67 12.26
C MET A 50 3.35 11.05 11.90
N ARG A 51 4.67 11.15 11.75
CA ARG A 51 5.37 12.40 11.46
C ARG A 51 5.29 12.68 9.98
N THR A 52 4.62 13.78 9.61
CA THR A 52 4.48 14.20 8.20
C THR A 52 5.82 14.46 7.52
N GLN A 53 6.84 14.88 8.26
CA GLN A 53 8.18 15.16 7.73
C GLN A 53 9.09 13.92 7.62
N ALA A 54 8.64 12.74 8.04
CA ALA A 54 9.47 11.54 8.06
C ALA A 54 9.33 10.65 6.81
N GLY A 55 8.66 11.14 5.76
CA GLY A 55 8.37 10.34 4.57
C GLY A 55 7.59 9.09 4.89
N LEU A 56 8.09 7.94 4.42
CA LEU A 56 7.50 6.63 4.70
C LEU A 56 8.07 5.97 5.96
N SER A 57 9.03 6.59 6.65
CA SER A 57 9.77 5.95 7.74
C SER A 57 8.87 5.31 8.80
N ASP A 58 7.89 6.05 9.29
CA ASP A 58 6.98 5.57 10.33
C ASP A 58 6.12 4.40 9.84
N TYR A 59 5.72 4.40 8.57
CA TYR A 59 4.94 3.32 7.95
C TYR A 59 5.76 2.06 7.71
N LEU A 60 7.04 2.21 7.33
CA LEU A 60 7.95 1.10 7.11
C LEU A 60 8.36 0.45 8.44
N ILE A 61 8.74 1.28 9.43
CA ILE A 61 9.15 0.81 10.76
C ILE A 61 7.97 0.13 11.48
N SER A 62 6.77 0.70 11.37
CA SER A 62 5.57 0.08 11.93
C SER A 62 5.12 -1.18 11.19
N GLY A 63 5.61 -1.40 9.97
CA GLY A 63 5.17 -2.49 9.10
C GLY A 63 3.75 -2.33 8.56
N LEU A 64 3.28 -1.08 8.43
CA LEU A 64 2.03 -0.73 7.73
C LEU A 64 2.20 -0.72 6.20
N LEU A 65 3.43 -0.50 5.73
CA LEU A 65 3.82 -0.52 4.33
C LEU A 65 4.98 -1.52 4.13
N PRO A 66 4.96 -2.34 3.05
CA PRO A 66 6.10 -3.19 2.71
C PRO A 66 7.33 -2.34 2.32
N PRO A 67 8.56 -2.71 2.71
CA PRO A 67 9.77 -1.92 2.47
C PRO A 67 10.31 -2.03 1.04
N TYR A 68 9.45 -1.94 0.02
CA TYR A 68 9.82 -2.10 -1.38
C TYR A 68 9.81 -0.75 -2.07
N LYS A 69 11.00 -0.20 -2.30
CA LYS A 69 11.22 1.16 -2.82
C LYS A 69 10.44 1.41 -4.11
N ASP A 70 10.44 0.43 -5.00
CA ASP A 70 9.76 0.52 -6.28
C ASP A 70 8.25 0.70 -6.13
N PHE A 71 7.61 0.45 -4.99
CA PHE A 71 6.14 0.56 -4.92
C PHE A 71 5.66 2.02 -4.83
N TYR A 72 6.52 2.94 -4.42
CA TYR A 72 6.12 4.23 -3.88
C TYR A 72 6.55 5.42 -4.73
N ARG A 73 5.76 6.49 -4.68
CA ARG A 73 6.04 7.78 -5.32
C ARG A 73 7.42 8.34 -4.92
N SER A 74 8.12 8.94 -5.89
CA SER A 74 9.53 9.29 -5.78
C SER A 74 9.82 10.34 -4.71
N ASP A 75 8.96 11.33 -4.54
CA ASP A 75 9.07 12.37 -3.53
C ASP A 75 9.03 11.83 -2.10
N LEU A 76 8.26 10.76 -1.84
CA LEU A 76 8.26 10.09 -0.54
C LEU A 76 9.49 9.19 -0.37
N VAL A 77 9.96 8.57 -1.45
CA VAL A 77 11.17 7.76 -1.46
C VAL A 77 12.41 8.62 -1.17
N GLU A 78 12.52 9.80 -1.76
CA GLU A 78 13.66 10.72 -1.62
C GLU A 78 13.91 11.17 -0.18
N ILE A 79 12.84 11.33 0.61
CA ILE A 79 12.92 11.77 2.01
C ILE A 79 12.96 10.61 3.02
N THR A 80 12.89 9.36 2.56
CA THR A 80 12.92 8.16 3.42
C THR A 80 14.34 7.58 3.48
N PRO A 81 14.90 7.30 4.67
CA PRO A 81 16.26 6.78 4.81
C PRO A 81 16.51 5.48 4.04
N GLU A 82 17.64 5.41 3.33
CA GLU A 82 17.94 4.29 2.42
C GLU A 82 18.00 2.93 3.12
N ASN A 83 18.39 2.92 4.41
CA ASN A 83 18.51 1.71 5.21
C ASN A 83 17.16 1.06 5.59
N LEU A 84 16.03 1.67 5.24
CA LEU A 84 14.70 1.12 5.47
C LEU A 84 14.18 0.29 4.28
N TRP A 85 14.87 0.32 3.14
CA TRP A 85 14.45 -0.38 1.93
C TRP A 85 15.01 -1.81 1.83
N MET A 86 14.23 -2.67 1.19
CA MET A 86 14.65 -4.00 0.74
C MET A 86 14.68 -4.04 -0.78
N ASP A 87 15.78 -4.51 -1.34
CA ASP A 87 15.87 -4.82 -2.77
C ASP A 87 15.17 -6.16 -3.03
N THR A 88 14.14 -6.13 -3.87
CA THR A 88 13.41 -7.32 -4.30
C THR A 88 13.46 -7.55 -5.80
N GLY A 89 13.93 -6.56 -6.57
CA GLY A 89 13.79 -6.53 -8.03
C GLY A 89 12.35 -6.58 -8.55
N VAL A 90 11.34 -6.34 -7.70
CA VAL A 90 9.92 -6.37 -8.07
C VAL A 90 9.39 -4.96 -8.20
N SER A 91 8.92 -4.64 -9.41
CA SER A 91 8.19 -3.41 -9.71
C SER A 91 6.84 -3.77 -10.32
N PRO A 92 5.73 -3.70 -9.57
CA PRO A 92 4.39 -3.94 -10.12
C PRO A 92 3.97 -2.79 -11.03
N GLU A 93 3.25 -3.12 -12.10
CA GLU A 93 2.69 -2.12 -13.02
C GLU A 93 1.19 -1.86 -12.76
N TYR A 94 0.53 -2.80 -12.08
CA TYR A 94 -0.91 -2.76 -11.84
C TYR A 94 -1.23 -2.97 -10.36
N THR A 95 -2.29 -2.31 -9.90
CA THR A 95 -2.94 -2.60 -8.62
C THR A 95 -4.42 -2.83 -8.87
N VAL A 96 -4.90 -4.02 -8.52
CA VAL A 96 -6.32 -4.36 -8.55
C VAL A 96 -6.93 -4.01 -7.20
N ILE A 97 -7.98 -3.18 -7.17
CA ILE A 97 -8.71 -2.86 -5.94
C ILE A 97 -10.03 -3.61 -5.93
N SER A 98 -10.21 -4.48 -4.95
CA SER A 98 -11.39 -5.33 -4.81
C SER A 98 -12.65 -4.50 -4.52
N HIS A 99 -12.57 -3.58 -3.55
CA HIS A 99 -13.65 -2.67 -3.17
C HIS A 99 -13.15 -1.50 -2.31
N ALA A 100 -14.03 -0.52 -2.06
CA ALA A 100 -13.67 0.78 -1.50
C ALA A 100 -13.68 0.86 0.05
N HIS A 101 -13.40 -0.24 0.75
CA HIS A 101 -13.11 -0.15 2.19
C HIS A 101 -11.64 0.21 2.44
N LEU A 102 -11.37 0.97 3.49
CA LEU A 102 -10.02 1.47 3.80
C LEU A 102 -9.01 0.35 4.07
N ASP A 103 -9.46 -0.81 4.51
CA ASP A 103 -8.61 -1.98 4.72
C ASP A 103 -8.27 -2.73 3.42
N HIS A 104 -8.75 -2.23 2.28
CA HIS A 104 -8.41 -2.67 0.91
C HIS A 104 -7.76 -1.57 0.08
N MET A 105 -8.07 -0.29 0.31
CA MET A 105 -7.51 0.81 -0.49
C MET A 105 -6.80 1.92 0.30
N GLY A 106 -6.85 1.89 1.63
CA GLY A 106 -6.44 3.02 2.48
C GLY A 106 -4.96 3.41 2.44
N MET A 107 -4.12 2.66 1.73
CA MET A 107 -2.70 2.99 1.51
C MET A 107 -2.38 3.31 0.03
N VAL A 108 -3.36 3.25 -0.89
CA VAL A 108 -3.15 3.44 -2.34
C VAL A 108 -2.49 4.78 -2.66
N GLY A 109 -2.74 5.83 -1.87
CA GLY A 109 -2.13 7.16 -2.06
C GLY A 109 -0.60 7.22 -1.91
N PHE A 110 0.03 6.16 -1.38
CA PHE A 110 1.49 6.06 -1.31
C PHE A 110 2.13 5.50 -2.58
N LEU A 111 1.35 4.81 -3.42
CA LEU A 111 1.88 4.15 -4.61
C LEU A 111 2.42 5.16 -5.62
N ARG A 112 3.31 4.70 -6.51
CA ARG A 112 3.80 5.50 -7.63
C ARG A 112 2.63 6.04 -8.48
N GLU A 113 2.79 7.25 -8.99
CA GLU A 113 1.77 7.93 -9.80
C GLU A 113 1.49 7.22 -11.14
N ASP A 114 2.44 6.43 -11.64
CA ASP A 114 2.31 5.66 -12.87
C ASP A 114 1.62 4.28 -12.70
N MET A 115 1.29 3.91 -11.45
CA MET A 115 0.63 2.64 -11.13
C MET A 115 -0.78 2.59 -11.74
N LYS A 116 -1.06 1.55 -12.54
CA LYS A 116 -2.38 1.41 -13.17
C LYS A 116 -3.37 0.76 -12.22
N LEU A 117 -4.37 1.52 -11.78
CA LEU A 117 -5.44 0.98 -10.95
C LEU A 117 -6.50 0.26 -11.79
N ILE A 118 -6.78 -0.99 -11.44
CA ILE A 118 -7.87 -1.80 -12.02
C ILE A 118 -8.95 -1.95 -10.96
N LEU A 119 -10.14 -1.42 -11.23
CA LEU A 119 -11.27 -1.45 -10.30
C LEU A 119 -12.59 -1.24 -11.04
N THR A 120 -13.70 -1.51 -10.35
CA THR A 120 -15.04 -1.23 -10.88
C THR A 120 -15.37 0.26 -10.83
N LYS A 121 -16.38 0.67 -11.61
CA LYS A 121 -16.84 2.07 -11.63
C LYS A 121 -17.44 2.48 -10.28
N GLU A 122 -18.08 1.53 -9.60
CA GLU A 122 -18.70 1.69 -8.29
C GLU A 122 -17.63 1.93 -7.22
N THR A 123 -16.58 1.11 -7.19
CA THR A 123 -15.43 1.31 -6.30
C THR A 123 -14.79 2.68 -6.54
N LEU A 124 -14.63 3.09 -7.81
CA LEU A 124 -14.05 4.39 -8.15
C LEU A 124 -14.93 5.55 -7.67
N ALA A 125 -16.25 5.44 -7.83
CA ALA A 125 -17.19 6.45 -7.38
C ALA A 125 -17.11 6.64 -5.86
N ILE A 126 -17.04 5.55 -5.09
CA ILE A 126 -16.89 5.61 -3.63
C ILE A 126 -15.54 6.20 -3.23
N MET A 127 -14.44 5.77 -3.86
CA MET A 127 -13.10 6.33 -3.58
C MET A 127 -13.06 7.84 -3.81
N LYS A 128 -13.63 8.32 -4.92
CA LYS A 128 -13.74 9.76 -5.19
C LYS A 128 -14.63 10.48 -4.19
N ALA A 129 -15.72 9.86 -3.76
CA ALA A 129 -16.59 10.44 -2.75
C ALA A 129 -15.86 10.57 -1.40
N ILE A 130 -15.10 9.55 -0.98
CA ILE A 130 -14.27 9.59 0.24
C ILE A 130 -13.25 10.72 0.16
N GLU A 131 -12.51 10.80 -0.97
CA GLU A 131 -11.52 11.85 -1.22
C GLU A 131 -12.15 13.25 -1.17
N THR A 132 -13.29 13.45 -1.83
CA THR A 132 -13.98 14.74 -1.91
C THR A 132 -14.61 15.16 -0.58
N THR A 133 -15.09 14.20 0.23
CA THR A 133 -15.82 14.49 1.48
C THR A 133 -14.92 14.59 2.71
N GLY A 134 -13.62 14.30 2.58
CA GLY A 134 -12.62 14.67 3.58
C GLY A 134 -12.64 13.85 4.86
N PHE A 135 -12.81 12.53 4.77
CA PHE A 135 -12.23 11.65 5.79
C PHE A 135 -10.72 11.53 5.54
N SER A 136 -9.96 12.59 5.86
CA SER A 136 -8.50 12.64 5.85
C SER A 136 -7.96 12.94 7.24
#